data_AF-A0A1V2M6X2-F1
#
_entry.id   AF-A0A1V2M6X2-F1
#
_cell.length_a   1.000
_cell.length_b   1.000
_cell.length_c   1.000
_cell.angle_alpha   90.00
_cell.angle_beta   90.00
_cell.angle_gamma   90.00
#
_symmetry.space_group_name_H-M   'P 1'
#
loop_
_entity.id
_entity.type
_entity.pdbx_description
1 polymer ?
#
loop_
_entity_poly.entity_id
_entity_poly.type
_entity_poly.pdbx_seq_one_letter_code
_entity_poly.pdbx_strand_id
1 'polypeptide(L)'
;MKNQFKLGVIYLLAGMFFIVLCFIFPDNGIFYGLAGASIGPGLLMLYKHNYWKKRPSEYEEKIENDKIELTDERKEMIRGKSARLSIMLNWILQSIIIISLAFLKQFEVLPYDYVNPVINGITLCWTISAVSLYLIYIWMSKKY
;
A
#
# COMPACT_ATOMS: atom_id res chain seq x y z
N MET A 1 14.12 13.21 -5.93
CA MET A 1 14.88 12.30 -5.03
C MET A 1 14.83 12.68 -3.54
N LYS A 2 15.06 13.94 -3.13
CA LYS A 2 15.06 14.35 -1.70
C LYS A 2 13.77 14.00 -0.93
N ASN A 3 12.59 14.08 -1.56
CA ASN A 3 11.33 13.71 -0.91
C ASN A 3 11.21 12.21 -0.60
N GLN A 4 11.74 11.32 -1.45
CA GLN A 4 11.66 9.86 -1.21
C GLN A 4 12.52 9.44 -0.01
N PHE A 5 13.66 10.10 0.19
CA PHE A 5 14.49 9.88 1.38
C PHE A 5 13.80 10.36 2.66
N LYS A 6 13.25 11.59 2.67
CA LYS A 6 12.52 12.13 3.83
C LYS A 6 11.32 11.25 4.18
N LEU A 7 10.53 10.84 3.18
CA LEU A 7 9.38 9.95 3.39
C LEU A 7 9.84 8.60 3.94
N GLY A 8 10.87 7.97 3.36
CA GLY A 8 11.41 6.69 3.87
C GLY A 8 11.83 6.76 5.35
N VAL A 9 12.48 7.84 5.77
CA VAL A 9 12.85 8.07 7.17
C VAL A 9 11.62 8.24 8.07
N ILE A 10 10.60 8.99 7.64
CA ILE A 10 9.34 9.15 8.38
C ILE A 10 8.65 7.79 8.58
N TYR A 11 8.58 6.97 7.53
CA TYR A 11 8.00 5.64 7.59
C TYR A 11 8.76 4.72 8.57
N LEU A 12 10.09 4.79 8.61
CA LEU A 12 10.89 4.04 9.60
C LEU A 12 10.67 4.52 11.03
N LEU A 13 10.59 5.84 11.27
CA LEU A 13 10.33 6.38 12.60
C LEU A 13 8.93 5.98 13.09
N ALA A 14 7.92 6.04 12.21
CA ALA A 14 6.57 5.54 12.51
C ALA A 14 6.59 4.05 12.86
N GLY A 15 7.34 3.24 12.12
CA GLY A 15 7.50 1.81 12.41
C GLY A 15 8.20 1.53 13.73
N MET A 16 9.23 2.30 14.06
CA MET A 16 9.93 2.20 15.34
C MET A 16 9.00 2.56 16.51
N PHE A 17 8.15 3.58 16.34
CA PHE A 17 7.10 3.91 17.31
C PHE A 17 6.13 2.75 17.52
N PHE A 18 5.66 2.10 16.45
CA PHE A 18 4.77 0.93 16.57
C PHE A 18 5.45 -0.29 17.20
N ILE A 19 6.75 -0.50 16.97
CA ILE A 19 7.52 -1.55 17.66
C ILE A 19 7.56 -1.30 19.17
N VAL A 20 7.77 -0.06 19.61
CA VAL A 20 7.73 0.29 21.04
C VAL A 20 6.35 -0.02 21.63
N LEU A 21 5.28 0.28 20.89
CA LEU A 21 3.92 -0.07 21.30
C LEU A 21 3.71 -1.59 21.40
N CYS A 22 4.32 -2.40 20.52
CA CYS A 22 4.28 -3.87 20.65
C CYS A 22 4.92 -4.36 21.96
N PHE A 23 6.00 -3.73 22.44
CA PHE A 23 6.60 -4.11 23.73
C PHE A 23 5.71 -3.78 24.93
N ILE A 24 4.90 -2.74 24.83
CA ILE A 24 3.96 -2.32 25.89
C ILE A 24 2.68 -3.17 25.84
N PHE A 25 2.23 -3.53 24.64
CA PHE A 25 1.01 -4.29 24.39
C PHE A 25 1.28 -5.54 23.52
N PRO A 26 1.89 -6.58 24.10
CA PRO A 26 2.35 -7.76 23.33
C PRO A 26 1.19 -8.59 22.76
N ASP A 27 0.02 -8.57 23.39
CA ASP A 27 -1.14 -9.35 22.92
C ASP A 27 -1.87 -8.68 21.72
N ASN A 28 -1.48 -7.45 21.38
CA ASN A 28 -2.18 -6.65 20.38
C ASN A 28 -1.55 -6.82 18.99
N GLY A 29 -2.04 -7.82 18.25
CA GLY A 29 -1.60 -8.12 16.87
C GLY A 29 -1.71 -6.95 15.87
N ILE A 30 -2.53 -5.94 16.15
CA ILE A 30 -2.70 -4.74 15.30
C ILE A 30 -1.41 -3.93 15.22
N PHE A 31 -0.68 -3.77 16.33
CA PHE A 31 0.56 -2.99 16.36
C PHE A 31 1.66 -3.68 15.56
N TYR A 32 1.73 -5.01 15.60
CA TYR A 32 2.65 -5.79 14.77
C TYR A 32 2.35 -5.60 13.27
N GLY A 33 1.06 -5.59 12.90
CA GLY A 33 0.63 -5.30 11.52
C GLY A 33 1.03 -3.90 11.06
N LEU A 34 0.79 -2.87 11.89
CA LEU A 34 1.14 -1.48 11.57
C LEU A 34 2.65 -1.24 11.53
N ALA A 35 3.42 -1.90 12.41
CA ALA A 35 4.88 -1.87 12.38
C ALA A 35 5.42 -2.47 11.06
N GLY A 36 4.91 -3.63 10.64
CA GLY A 36 5.29 -4.23 9.36
C GLY A 36 4.93 -3.34 8.16
N ALA A 37 3.71 -2.78 8.17
CA ALA A 37 3.20 -1.92 7.10
C ALA A 37 3.96 -0.59 6.95
N SER A 38 4.65 -0.12 7.99
CA SER A 38 5.43 1.11 7.96
C SER A 38 6.91 0.87 7.66
N ILE A 39 7.52 -0.16 8.25
CA ILE A 39 8.94 -0.47 8.06
C ILE A 39 9.23 -0.97 6.65
N GLY A 40 8.39 -1.87 6.11
CA GLY A 40 8.55 -2.44 4.77
C GLY A 40 8.71 -1.37 3.68
N PRO A 41 7.72 -0.47 3.48
CA PRO A 41 7.85 0.60 2.48
C PRO A 41 8.95 1.61 2.83
N GLY A 42 9.21 1.87 4.12
CA GLY A 42 10.31 2.74 4.54
C GLY A 42 11.68 2.24 4.06
N LEU A 43 11.97 0.95 4.25
CA LEU A 43 13.18 0.30 3.75
C LEU A 43 13.26 0.32 2.23
N LEU A 44 12.16 -0.02 1.55
CA LEU A 44 12.12 -0.04 0.09
C LEU A 44 12.41 1.34 -0.53
N MET A 45 11.86 2.41 0.06
CA MET A 45 12.10 3.78 -0.38
C MET A 45 13.56 4.20 -0.20
N LEU A 46 14.19 3.82 0.91
CA LEU A 46 15.61 4.10 1.15
C LEU A 46 16.53 3.30 0.23
N TYR A 47 16.22 2.02 0.01
CA TYR A 47 16.95 1.18 -0.94
C TYR A 47 16.89 1.77 -2.35
N LYS A 48 15.68 2.11 -2.81
CA LYS A 48 15.46 2.75 -4.11
C LYS A 48 16.22 4.06 -4.20
N HIS A 49 16.20 4.89 -3.16
CA HIS A 49 16.94 6.15 -3.14
C HIS A 49 18.45 5.94 -3.33
N ASN A 50 19.04 5.00 -2.59
CA ASN A 50 20.47 4.72 -2.67
C ASN A 50 20.87 4.10 -4.01
N TYR A 51 20.01 3.26 -4.58
CA TYR A 51 20.21 2.66 -5.89
C TYR A 51 20.31 3.74 -6.99
N TRP A 52 19.33 4.63 -7.08
CA TRP A 52 19.30 5.69 -8.11
C TRP A 52 20.35 6.78 -7.87
N LYS A 53 20.73 7.03 -6.62
CA LYS A 53 21.83 7.96 -6.31
C LYS A 53 23.17 7.52 -6.92
N LYS A 54 23.41 6.20 -7.05
CA LYS A 54 24.65 5.65 -7.62
C LYS A 54 24.66 5.62 -9.15
N ARG A 55 23.52 5.86 -9.80
CA ARG A 55 23.34 5.75 -11.26
C ARG A 55 22.61 6.96 -11.84
N PRO A 56 23.22 8.15 -11.77
CA PRO A 56 22.56 9.38 -12.19
C PRO A 56 22.25 9.41 -13.69
N SER A 57 23.15 8.92 -14.55
CA SER A 57 22.97 8.88 -16.01
C SER A 57 21.81 7.97 -16.42
N GLU A 58 21.77 6.73 -15.91
CA GLU A 58 20.66 5.79 -16.16
C GLU A 58 19.32 6.32 -15.61
N TYR A 59 19.36 7.12 -14.53
CA TYR A 59 18.15 7.72 -13.96
C TYR A 59 17.60 8.86 -14.83
N GLU A 60 18.47 9.68 -15.43
CA GLU A 60 18.06 10.74 -16.36
C GLU A 60 17.46 10.18 -17.63
N GLU A 61 18.12 9.19 -18.24
CA GLU A 61 17.60 8.47 -19.42
C GLU A 61 16.25 7.81 -19.13
N LYS A 62 16.10 7.20 -17.94
CA LYS A 62 14.82 6.66 -17.49
C LYS A 62 13.74 7.73 -17.37
N ILE A 63 14.03 8.89 -16.77
CA ILE A 63 13.04 9.97 -16.63
C ILE A 63 12.60 10.49 -18.00
N GLU A 64 13.53 10.60 -18.94
CA GLU A 64 13.23 11.06 -20.30
C GLU A 64 12.33 10.06 -21.05
N ASN A 65 12.68 8.78 -21.00
CA ASN A 65 11.85 7.71 -21.56
C ASN A 65 10.46 7.64 -20.91
N ASP A 66 10.39 7.66 -19.57
CA ASP A 66 9.13 7.65 -18.82
C ASP A 66 8.23 8.83 -19.26
N LYS A 67 8.82 9.99 -19.58
CA LYS A 67 8.08 11.21 -19.97
C LYS A 67 7.53 11.13 -21.39
N ILE A 68 8.27 10.53 -22.31
CA ILE A 68 7.84 10.27 -23.68
C ILE A 68 6.71 9.25 -23.66
N GLU A 69 6.91 8.12 -22.99
CA GLU A 69 5.95 7.03 -22.86
C GLU A 69 4.66 7.48 -22.15
N LEU A 70 4.76 8.25 -21.06
CA LEU A 70 3.59 8.82 -20.38
C LEU A 70 2.78 9.78 -21.26
N THR A 71 3.41 10.43 -22.24
CA THR A 71 2.72 11.38 -23.13
C THR A 71 1.92 10.65 -24.21
N ASP A 72 2.44 9.52 -24.71
CA ASP A 72 1.74 8.65 -25.66
C ASP A 72 0.66 7.80 -24.99
N GLU A 73 0.95 7.16 -23.85
CA GLU A 73 -0.03 6.36 -23.09
C GLU A 73 -1.24 7.18 -22.64
N ARG A 74 -1.08 8.49 -22.42
CA ARG A 74 -2.15 9.37 -21.94
C ARG A 74 -3.33 9.45 -22.92
N LYS A 75 -3.08 9.25 -24.23
CA LYS A 75 -4.12 9.31 -25.27
C LYS A 75 -4.91 8.00 -25.39
N GLU A 76 -4.32 6.85 -25.08
CA GLU A 76 -5.02 5.55 -25.16
C GLU A 76 -5.73 5.12 -23.86
N MET A 77 -5.24 5.53 -22.68
CA MET A 77 -5.51 4.79 -21.44
C MET A 77 -6.64 5.33 -20.54
N ILE A 78 -7.38 6.37 -20.95
CA ILE A 78 -8.31 7.11 -20.07
C ILE A 78 -9.37 6.19 -19.41
N ARG A 79 -9.83 5.15 -20.10
CA ARG A 79 -10.86 4.22 -19.58
C ARG A 79 -10.31 3.07 -18.74
N GLY A 80 -9.09 2.60 -18.99
CA GLY A 80 -8.44 1.54 -18.20
C GLY A 80 -7.86 2.07 -16.88
N LYS A 81 -7.45 3.34 -16.86
CA LYS A 81 -6.87 3.99 -15.67
C LYS A 81 -7.92 4.30 -14.61
N SER A 82 -9.15 4.66 -15.00
CA SER A 82 -10.24 4.91 -14.05
C SER A 82 -10.64 3.65 -13.28
N ALA A 83 -10.74 2.50 -13.96
CA ALA A 83 -11.04 1.22 -13.30
C ALA A 83 -9.98 0.84 -12.26
N ARG A 84 -8.69 0.96 -12.61
CA ARG A 84 -7.59 0.70 -11.65
C ARG A 84 -7.58 1.67 -10.48
N LEU A 85 -7.83 2.95 -10.74
CA LEU A 85 -7.90 3.96 -9.69
C LEU A 85 -9.06 3.68 -8.72
N SER A 86 -10.25 3.35 -9.23
CA SER A 86 -11.41 2.99 -8.39
C SER A 86 -11.14 1.76 -7.52
N ILE A 87 -10.48 0.73 -8.07
CA ILE A 87 -10.10 -0.47 -7.30
C ILE A 87 -9.07 -0.12 -6.21
N MET A 88 -8.04 0.68 -6.54
CA MET A 88 -7.05 1.12 -5.55
C MET A 88 -7.68 1.94 -4.43
N LEU A 89 -8.59 2.87 -4.76
CA LEU A 89 -9.33 3.64 -3.77
C LEU A 89 -10.19 2.75 -2.88
N ASN A 90 -10.85 1.74 -3.46
CA ASN A 90 -11.65 0.77 -2.71
C ASN A 90 -10.80 -0.03 -1.71
N TRP A 91 -9.57 -0.44 -2.07
CA TRP A 91 -8.68 -1.13 -1.13
C TRP A 91 -8.24 -0.24 0.04
N ILE A 92 -7.95 1.03 -0.24
CA ILE A 92 -7.59 1.99 0.81
C ILE A 92 -8.76 2.15 1.78
N LEU A 93 -9.97 2.36 1.27
CA LEU A 93 -11.18 2.49 2.09
C LEU A 93 -11.45 1.25 2.93
N GLN A 94 -11.40 0.05 2.33
CA GLN A 94 -11.57 -1.21 3.07
C GLN A 94 -10.52 -1.39 4.16
N SER A 95 -9.27 -1.04 3.88
CA SER A 95 -8.18 -1.11 4.87
C SER A 95 -8.43 -0.18 6.05
N ILE A 96 -8.90 1.05 5.80
CA ILE A 96 -9.25 2.00 6.86
C ILE A 96 -10.39 1.46 7.74
N ILE A 97 -11.41 0.86 7.13
CA ILE A 97 -12.54 0.26 7.87
C ILE A 97 -12.06 -0.92 8.74
N ILE A 98 -11.26 -1.84 8.18
CA ILE A 98 -10.73 -3.00 8.92
C ILE A 98 -9.90 -2.52 10.13
N ILE A 99 -9.00 -1.56 9.92
CA ILE A 99 -8.16 -1.01 11.00
C ILE A 99 -9.03 -0.36 12.07
N SER A 100 -10.04 0.43 11.67
CA SER A 100 -10.93 1.12 12.61
C SER A 100 -11.73 0.13 13.46
N LEU A 101 -12.31 -0.90 12.84
CA LEU A 101 -13.03 -1.96 13.54
C LEU A 101 -12.11 -2.78 14.45
N ALA A 102 -10.89 -3.07 14.00
CA ALA A 102 -9.89 -3.77 14.80
C ALA A 102 -9.51 -2.95 16.05
N PHE A 103 -9.34 -1.63 15.92
CA PHE A 103 -9.10 -0.74 17.05
C PHE A 103 -10.29 -0.70 18.02
N LEU A 104 -11.53 -0.55 17.52
CA LEU A 104 -12.73 -0.55 18.38
C LEU A 104 -12.92 -1.88 19.12
N LYS A 105 -12.61 -3.00 18.45
CA LYS A 105 -12.58 -4.34 19.06
C LYS A 105 -11.56 -4.41 20.20
N GLN A 106 -10.37 -3.85 19.99
CA GLN A 106 -9.26 -3.92 20.95
C GLN A 106 -9.56 -3.20 22.28
N PHE A 107 -10.36 -2.14 22.24
CA PHE A 107 -10.76 -1.38 23.43
C PHE A 107 -12.11 -1.86 24.03
N GLU A 108 -12.59 -3.04 23.63
CA GLU A 108 -13.85 -3.62 24.08
C GLU A 108 -15.09 -2.72 23.87
N VAL A 109 -14.99 -1.72 22.97
CA VAL A 109 -16.10 -0.82 22.64
C VAL A 109 -17.19 -1.57 21.89
N LEU A 110 -16.81 -2.61 21.13
CA LEU A 110 -17.72 -3.45 20.38
C LEU A 110 -17.50 -4.95 20.69
N PRO A 111 -18.57 -5.75 20.82
CA PRO A 111 -18.48 -7.17 21.12
C PRO A 111 -17.82 -7.98 20.00
N TYR A 112 -16.98 -8.95 20.40
CA TYR A 112 -16.17 -9.80 19.52
C TYR A 112 -17.03 -10.57 18.49
N ASP A 113 -18.16 -11.13 18.93
CA ASP A 113 -19.00 -12.01 18.11
C ASP A 113 -19.60 -11.31 16.88
N TYR A 114 -19.77 -9.99 16.96
CA TYR A 114 -20.32 -9.18 15.87
C TYR A 114 -19.23 -8.62 14.97
N VAL A 115 -18.07 -8.24 15.52
CA VAL A 115 -17.03 -7.54 14.76
C VAL A 115 -16.20 -8.49 13.89
N ASN A 116 -15.86 -9.69 14.36
CA ASN A 116 -15.04 -10.60 13.55
C ASN A 116 -15.70 -11.12 12.28
N PRO A 117 -16.98 -11.53 12.25
CA PRO A 117 -17.59 -11.92 10.98
C PRO A 117 -17.64 -10.76 9.99
N VAL A 118 -17.81 -9.52 10.48
CA VAL A 118 -17.75 -8.31 9.64
C VAL A 118 -16.35 -8.10 9.07
N ILE A 119 -15.31 -8.14 9.92
CA ILE A 119 -13.91 -8.02 9.47
C ILE A 119 -13.58 -9.12 8.45
N ASN A 120 -13.90 -10.38 8.75
CA ASN A 120 -13.64 -11.52 7.86
C ASN A 120 -14.37 -11.37 6.52
N GLY A 121 -15.62 -10.89 6.53
CA GLY A 121 -16.38 -10.61 5.32
C GLY A 121 -15.73 -9.54 4.45
N ILE A 122 -15.27 -8.43 5.06
CA ILE A 122 -14.58 -7.35 4.32
C ILE A 122 -13.23 -7.87 3.78
N THR A 123 -12.49 -8.67 4.53
CA THR A 123 -11.24 -9.28 4.08
C THR A 123 -11.48 -10.22 2.87
N LEU A 124 -12.58 -10.96 2.85
CA LEU A 124 -12.95 -11.80 1.70
C LEU A 124 -13.32 -10.96 0.47
N CYS A 125 -14.04 -9.84 0.65
CA CYS A 125 -14.27 -8.89 -0.44
C CYS A 125 -12.95 -8.30 -0.97
N TRP A 126 -12.01 -8.03 -0.08
CA TRP A 126 -10.69 -7.52 -0.43
C TRP A 126 -9.92 -8.54 -1.30
N THR A 127 -9.87 -9.81 -0.90
CA THR A 127 -9.17 -10.86 -1.68
C THR A 127 -9.81 -11.08 -3.05
N ILE A 128 -11.15 -11.08 -3.15
CA ILE A 128 -11.85 -11.16 -4.44
C ILE A 128 -11.45 -10.00 -5.35
N SER A 129 -11.40 -8.78 -4.80
CA SER A 129 -11.00 -7.60 -5.57
C SER A 129 -9.51 -7.61 -5.97
N ALA A 130 -8.64 -8.25 -5.19
CA ALA A 130 -7.24 -8.51 -5.55
C ALA A 130 -7.11 -9.48 -6.73
N VAL A 131 -7.86 -10.59 -6.71
CA VAL A 131 -7.87 -11.57 -7.79
C VAL A 131 -8.43 -10.95 -9.08
N SER A 132 -9.51 -10.17 -9.00
CA SER A 132 -10.08 -9.52 -10.19
C SER A 132 -9.13 -8.51 -10.82
N LEU A 133 -8.38 -7.73 -10.03
CA LEU A 133 -7.33 -6.87 -10.57
C LEU A 133 -6.24 -7.65 -11.31
N TYR A 134 -5.78 -8.75 -10.72
CA TYR A 134 -4.76 -9.61 -11.34
C TYR A 134 -5.25 -10.21 -12.67
N LEU A 135 -6.51 -10.66 -12.74
CA LEU A 135 -7.12 -11.17 -13.97
C LEU A 135 -7.24 -10.07 -15.04
N ILE A 136 -7.68 -8.88 -14.66
CA ILE A 136 -7.77 -7.72 -15.56
C ILE A 136 -6.37 -7.37 -16.09
N TYR A 137 -5.35 -7.41 -15.24
CA TYR A 137 -3.96 -7.18 -15.64
C TYR A 137 -3.48 -8.19 -16.70
N ILE A 138 -3.66 -9.49 -16.45
CA ILE A 138 -3.32 -10.55 -17.44
C ILE A 138 -4.07 -10.35 -18.74
N TRP A 139 -5.37 -10.03 -18.67
CA TRP A 139 -6.18 -9.85 -19.87
C TRP A 139 -5.70 -8.66 -20.71
N MET A 140 -5.35 -7.55 -20.06
CA MET A 140 -4.78 -6.39 -20.77
C MET A 140 -3.39 -6.69 -21.33
N SER A 141 -2.53 -7.43 -20.62
CA SER A 141 -1.18 -7.77 -21.11
C SER A 141 -1.16 -8.77 -22.28
N LYS A 142 -2.30 -9.40 -22.58
CA LYS A 142 -2.44 -10.26 -23.78
C LYS A 142 -2.91 -9.49 -25.00
N LYS A 143 -3.41 -8.27 -24.81
CA LYS A 143 -4.01 -7.44 -25.87
C LYS A 143 -3.01 -6.44 -26.46
N TYR A 144 -1.92 -6.18 -25.75
CA TYR A 144 -0.73 -5.44 -26.17
C TYR A 144 0.44 -6.42 -26.26
#